data_AF-A0A085L695-F1
#
_entry.id   AF-A0A085L695-F1
#
_cell.length_a   1.000
_cell.length_b   1.000
_cell.length_c   1.000
_cell.angle_alpha   90.00
_cell.angle_beta   90.00
_cell.angle_gamma   90.00
#
_symmetry.space_group_name_H-M   'P 1'
#
loop_
_entity.id
_entity.type
_entity.pdbx_description
1 polymer ?
#
loop_
_entity_poly.entity_id
_entity_poly.type
_entity_poly.pdbx_seq_one_letter_code
_entity_poly.pdbx_strand_id
1 'polypeptide(L)' 'MQLSTRARYGLRALLDIALHDNEKPVLLEDIKVRQQVSKPYLEQLLLILQSAGLVRSIRGKKGGFVLNRP' A
#
# COMPACT_ATOMS: atom_id res chain seq x y z
N MET A 1 3.01 -23.63 6.96
CA MET A 1 3.61 -22.68 5.98
C MET A 1 4.18 -21.49 6.72
N GLN A 2 5.42 -21.08 6.44
CA GLN A 2 5.99 -19.84 6.99
C GLN A 2 5.83 -18.71 5.97
N LEU A 3 5.11 -17.64 6.35
CA LEU A 3 4.97 -16.45 5.53
C LEU A 3 6.13 -15.51 5.82
N SER A 4 6.84 -15.06 4.78
CA SER A 4 7.93 -14.09 4.96
C SER A 4 7.41 -12.77 5.54
N THR A 5 8.26 -12.07 6.28
CA THR A 5 7.95 -10.74 6.82
C THR A 5 7.49 -9.78 5.72
N ARG A 6 8.15 -9.83 4.56
CA ARG A 6 7.79 -9.03 3.37
C ARG A 6 6.39 -9.34 2.87
N ALA A 7 6.04 -10.62 2.76
CA ALA A 7 4.69 -11.02 2.34
C ALA A 7 3.63 -10.59 3.36
N ARG A 8 3.91 -10.72 4.67
CA ARG A 8 3.00 -10.26 5.73
C ARG A 8 2.72 -8.76 5.65
N TYR A 9 3.76 -7.93 5.54
CA TYR A 9 3.59 -6.49 5.47
C TYR A 9 3.03 -6.01 4.13
N GLY A 10 3.37 -6.67 3.02
CA GLY A 10 2.75 -6.41 1.72
C GLY A 10 1.25 -6.66 1.74
N LEU A 11 0.81 -7.78 2.31
CA LEU A 11 -0.62 -8.09 2.45
C LEU A 11 -1.34 -7.09 3.37
N ARG A 12 -0.70 -6.70 4.48
CA ARG A 12 -1.23 -5.66 5.38
C ARG A 12 -1.41 -4.33 4.68
N ALA A 13 -0.43 -3.89 3.88
CA ALA A 13 -0.53 -2.65 3.11
C ALA A 13 -1.63 -2.73 2.05
N LEU A 14 -1.76 -3.85 1.34
CA LEU A 14 -2.81 -4.06 0.35
C LEU A 14 -4.21 -4.00 0.99
N LEU A 15 -4.40 -4.68 2.13
CA LEU A 15 -5.65 -4.64 2.89
C LEU A 15 -5.95 -3.25 3.44
N ASP A 16 -4.93 -2.54 3.93
CA ASP A 16 -5.06 -1.18 4.41
C ASP A 16 -5.56 -0.23 3.31
N ILE A 17 -5.03 -0.36 2.09
CA ILE A 17 -5.52 0.38 0.93
C ILE A 17 -6.99 0.00 0.66
N ALA A 18 -7.30 -1.29 0.57
CA ALA A 18 -8.67 -1.77 0.30
C ALA A 18 -9.72 -1.24 1.28
N LEU A 19 -9.38 -1.15 2.57
CA LEU A 19 -10.29 -0.69 3.63
C LEU A 19 -10.47 0.83 3.67
N HIS A 20 -9.54 1.59 3.06
CA HIS A 20 -9.53 3.06 3.13
C HIS A 20 -9.65 3.74 1.75
N ASP A 21 -9.83 2.98 0.66
CA ASP A 21 -10.04 3.48 -0.71
C ASP A 21 -11.47 4.02 -0.90
N ASN A 22 -11.94 4.88 0.03
CA ASN A 22 -13.26 5.52 -0.01
C ASN A 22 -13.22 6.70 -0.99
N GLU A 23 -13.13 6.39 -2.29
CA GLU A 23 -13.11 7.33 -3.43
C GLU A 23 -11.88 8.25 -3.51
N LYS A 24 -10.89 8.04 -2.65
CA LYS A 24 -9.67 8.84 -2.60
C LYS A 24 -8.44 7.95 -2.48
N PRO A 25 -7.33 8.32 -3.15
CA PRO A 25 -6.07 7.63 -2.96
C PRO A 25 -5.65 7.58 -1.50
N VAL A 26 -5.25 6.41 -1.04
CA VAL A 26 -4.75 6.21 0.31
C VAL A 26 -3.31 6.70 0.38
N LEU A 27 -3.04 7.70 1.21
CA LEU A 27 -1.73 8.33 1.32
C LEU A 27 -0.72 7.36 1.94
N LEU A 28 0.51 7.39 1.43
CA LEU A 28 1.59 6.57 1.98
C LEU A 28 1.83 6.84 3.47
N GLU A 29 1.75 8.11 3.89
CA GLU A 29 1.91 8.50 5.28
C GLU A 29 0.83 7.90 6.19
N ASP A 30 -0.41 7.79 5.70
CA ASP A 30 -1.51 7.21 6.47
C ASP A 30 -1.33 5.71 6.66
N ILE A 31 -0.96 5.00 5.59
CA ILE A 31 -0.65 3.56 5.65
C ILE A 31 0.52 3.31 6.61
N LYS A 32 1.56 4.15 6.54
CA LYS A 32 2.73 4.08 7.44
C LYS A 32 2.32 4.18 8.90
N VAL A 33 1.46 5.16 9.23
CA VAL A 33 0.97 5.38 10.61
C VAL A 33 0.13 4.20 11.09
N ARG A 34 -0.84 3.73 10.29
CA ARG A 34 -1.72 2.61 10.67
C ARG A 34 -0.98 1.28 10.80
N GLN A 35 -0.04 1.02 9.90
CA GLN A 35 0.69 -0.25 9.86
C GLN A 35 1.95 -0.27 10.72
N GLN A 36 2.36 0.88 11.27
CA GLN A 36 3.55 1.05 12.11
C GLN A 36 4.81 0.48 11.44
N VAL A 37 4.98 0.84 10.16
CA VAL A 37 6.14 0.44 9.34
C VAL A 37 6.93 1.67 8.95
N SER A 38 8.24 1.51 8.67
CA SER A 38 9.04 2.63 8.19
C SER A 38 8.61 3.02 6.77
N LYS A 39 8.68 4.32 6.48
CA LYS A 39 8.35 4.86 5.16
C LYS A 39 9.16 4.20 4.01
N PRO A 40 10.50 4.07 4.10
CA PRO A 40 11.28 3.46 3.01
C PRO A 40 10.90 1.99 2.79
N TYR A 41 10.58 1.26 3.86
CA TYR A 41 10.18 -0.13 3.74
C TYR A 41 8.79 -0.27 3.09
N LEU A 42 7.84 0.58 3.48
CA LEU A 42 6.53 0.62 2.88
C LEU A 42 6.58 1.01 1.40
N GLU A 43 7.42 1.98 1.03
CA GLU A 43 7.65 2.34 -0.38
C GLU A 43 8.12 1.14 -1.19
N GLN A 44 9.09 0.36 -0.68
CA GLN A 44 9.55 -0.86 -1.36
C GLN A 44 8.43 -1.90 -1.52
N LEU A 45 7.59 -2.10 -0.50
CA LEU A 45 6.46 -3.02 -0.58
C LEU A 45 5.44 -2.57 -1.63
N LEU A 46 5.09 -1.28 -1.64
CA LEU A 46 4.12 -0.72 -2.58
C LEU A 46 4.63 -0.73 -4.01
N LEU A 47 5.95 -0.56 -4.23
CA LEU A 47 6.56 -0.73 -5.55
C LEU A 47 6.41 -2.17 -6.07
N ILE A 48 6.57 -3.17 -5.22
CA ILE A 48 6.37 -4.59 -5.58
C ILE A 48 4.89 -4.87 -5.90
N LEU A 49 3.96 -4.33 -5.09
CA LEU A 49 2.53 -4.49 -5.35
C LEU A 49 2.11 -3.77 -6.63
N GLN A 50 2.71 -2.62 -6.92
CA GLN A 50 2.47 -1.84 -8.14
C GLN A 50 3.00 -2.57 -9.38
N SER A 51 4.22 -3.14 -9.33
CA SER A 51 4.78 -3.91 -10.43
C SER A 51 4.00 -5.21 -10.69
N ALA A 52 3.40 -5.80 -9.66
CA ALA A 52 2.46 -6.91 -9.77
C ALA A 52 1.06 -6.51 -10.28
N GLY A 53 0.80 -5.21 -10.47
CA GLY A 53 -0.49 -4.69 -10.95
C GLY A 53 -1.63 -4.83 -9.94
N LEU A 54 -1.33 -4.93 -8.64
CA LEU A 54 -2.34 -5.02 -7.57
C LEU A 54 -2.80 -3.64 -7.08
N VAL A 55 -1.88 -2.67 -7.10
CA VAL A 55 -2.16 -1.27 -6.76
C VAL A 55 -1.65 -0.35 -7.85
N ARG A 56 -2.16 0.87 -7.90
CA ARG A 56 -1.65 1.94 -8.76
C ARG A 56 -1.41 3.21 -7.95
N SER A 57 -0.35 3.93 -8.29
CA SER A 57 -0.05 5.22 -7.65
C SER A 57 -0.66 6.38 -8.40
N ILE A 58 -1.32 7.28 -7.67
CA ILE A 58 -1.85 8.55 -8.16
C ILE A 58 -0.87 9.64 -7.75
N ARG A 59 -0.42 10.47 -8.71
CA ARG A 59 0.53 11.56 -8.46
C ARG A 59 -0.18 12.84 -8.01
N GLY A 60 0.55 13.73 -7.35
CA GLY A 60 0.08 15.08 -6.95
C GLY A 60 0.11 15.31 -5.43
N LYS A 61 -0.24 16.54 -4.99
CA LYS A 61 -0.22 16.94 -3.57
C LYS A 61 -1.11 16.08 -2.65
N LYS A 62 -2.14 15.43 -3.22
CA LYS A 62 -3.03 14.46 -2.53
C LYS A 62 -2.97 13.08 -3.21
N GLY A 63 -1.85 12.79 -3.86
CA GLY A 63 -1.58 11.52 -4.50
C GLY A 63 -1.35 10.41 -3.47
N GLY A 64 -1.57 9.16 -3.85
CA GLY A 64 -1.51 8.02 -2.96
C GLY A 64 -1.61 6.72 -3.74
N PHE A 65 -2.08 5.66 -3.10
CA PHE A 65 -2.27 4.35 -3.71
C PHE A 65 -3.76 3.98 -3.69
N VAL A 66 -4.21 3.37 -4.78
CA VAL A 66 -5.56 2.78 -4.90
C VAL A 66 -5.43 1.35 -5.41
N LEU A 67 -6.46 0.53 -5.20
CA LEU A 67 -6.49 -0.80 -5.80
C LEU A 67 -6.55 -0.68 -7.33
N ASN A 68 -5.87 -1.60 -8.01
CA ASN A 68 -5.88 -1.62 -9.47
C ASN A 68 -7.05 -2.47 -10.04
N ARG A 69 -7.74 -3.23 -9.18
CA ARG A 69 -8.91 -4.06 -9.51
C ARG A 69 -9.99 -3.87 -8.45
N PRO A 70 -11.29 -3.92 -8.83
CA PRO A 70 -12.41 -3.84 -7.91
C PRO A 70 -12.47 -5.06 -6.98
#